data_AF-A0A7H8V435-F1
#
_entry.id   AF-A0A7H8V435-F1
#
_cell.length_a   1.000
_cell.length_b   1.000
_cell.length_c   1.000
_cell.angle_alpha   90.00
_cell.angle_beta   90.00
_cell.angle_gamma   90.00
#
_symmetry.space_group_name_H-M   'P 1'
#
loop_
_entity.id
_entity.type
_entity.pdbx_description
1 polymer ?
#
loop_
_entity_poly.entity_id
_entity_poly.type
_entity_poly.pdbx_seq_one_letter_code
_entity_poly.pdbx_strand_id
1 'polypeptide(L)'
;MNEKYGVPRDIYAKVKIIGLFMADIVFVGGSAVVALSIGTKIFPTSQWPQLLAFIILTPLMCLYLVLPTNGGKKNWQSMYLFFRRRRKHYTSINYQRSKEEEKH
;
A
#
# COMPACT_ATOMS: atom_id res chain seq x y z
N MET A 1 3.45 -4.49 -48.74
CA MET A 1 2.52 -4.32 -47.61
C MET A 1 3.31 -4.55 -46.33
N ASN A 2 3.60 -3.48 -45.58
CA ASN A 2 4.40 -3.57 -44.35
C ASN A 2 3.41 -3.59 -43.18
N GLU A 3 2.84 -4.77 -42.92
CA GLU A 3 1.95 -4.98 -41.79
C GLU A 3 2.77 -4.82 -40.52
N LYS A 4 2.66 -3.65 -39.87
CA LYS A 4 3.03 -3.49 -38.46
C LYS A 4 2.16 -4.47 -37.68
N TYR A 5 2.68 -5.68 -37.47
CA TYR A 5 2.20 -6.58 -36.44
C TYR A 5 2.38 -5.86 -35.10
N GLY A 6 1.37 -5.07 -34.73
CA GLY A 6 1.28 -4.48 -33.40
C GLY A 6 1.27 -5.64 -32.41
N VAL A 7 2.24 -5.65 -31.51
CA VAL A 7 2.31 -6.66 -30.45
C VAL A 7 0.93 -6.70 -29.75
N PRO A 8 0.27 -7.87 -29.70
CA PRO A 8 -1.05 -8.00 -29.09
C PRO A 8 -1.11 -7.37 -27.70
N ARG A 9 -2.17 -6.63 -27.43
CA ARG A 9 -2.38 -5.89 -26.15
C ARG A 9 -2.17 -6.78 -24.92
N ASP A 10 -2.45 -8.07 -25.04
CA ASP A 10 -2.28 -9.06 -23.96
C ASP A 10 -0.82 -9.31 -23.58
N ILE A 11 0.12 -9.22 -24.54
CA ILE A 11 1.56 -9.37 -24.26
C ILE A 11 2.05 -8.17 -23.43
N TYR A 12 1.65 -6.95 -23.80
CA TYR A 12 1.97 -5.75 -23.02
C TYR A 12 1.37 -5.78 -21.62
N ALA A 13 0.14 -6.29 -21.46
CA ALA A 13 -0.49 -6.42 -20.16
C ALA A 13 0.28 -7.38 -19.24
N LYS A 14 0.74 -8.52 -19.75
CA LYS A 14 1.56 -9.48 -18.98
C LYS A 14 2.88 -8.86 -18.52
N VAL A 15 3.61 -8.19 -19.42
CA VAL A 15 4.87 -7.51 -19.08
C VAL A 15 4.64 -6.43 -18.01
N LYS A 16 3.56 -5.67 -18.11
CA LYS A 16 3.20 -4.64 -17.12
C LYS A 16 2.91 -5.23 -15.74
N ILE A 17 2.20 -6.36 -15.69
CA ILE A 17 1.90 -7.06 -14.43
C ILE A 17 3.20 -7.55 -13.79
N ILE A 18 4.08 -8.20 -14.56
CA ILE A 18 5.39 -8.66 -14.06
C ILE A 18 6.23 -7.48 -13.56
N GLY A 19 6.29 -6.38 -14.30
CA GLY A 19 7.00 -5.18 -13.89
C GLY A 19 6.46 -4.57 -12.59
N LEU A 20 5.14 -4.59 -12.39
CA LEU A 20 4.50 -4.18 -11.14
C LEU A 20 4.89 -5.08 -9.97
N PHE A 21 4.88 -6.40 -10.16
CA PHE A 21 5.33 -7.35 -9.14
C PHE A 21 6.80 -7.18 -8.80
N MET A 22 7.67 -6.97 -9.80
CA MET A 22 9.10 -6.74 -9.57
C MET A 22 9.35 -5.44 -8.82
N ALA A 23 8.65 -4.35 -9.16
CA ALA A 23 8.75 -3.09 -8.44
C ALA A 23 8.34 -3.25 -6.96
N ASP A 24 7.30 -4.04 -6.70
CA ASP A 24 6.83 -4.34 -5.36
C ASP A 24 7.84 -5.17 -4.54
N ILE A 25 8.44 -6.19 -5.15
CA ILE A 25 9.51 -6.99 -4.52
C ILE A 25 10.72 -6.11 -4.20
N VAL A 26 11.14 -5.28 -5.15
CA VAL A 26 12.27 -4.34 -4.95
C VAL A 26 11.94 -3.33 -3.85
N PHE A 27 10.71 -2.85 -3.78
CA PHE A 27 10.29 -1.93 -2.71
C PHE A 27 10.35 -2.59 -1.33
N VAL A 28 9.80 -3.80 -1.18
CA VAL A 28 9.84 -4.53 0.09
C VAL A 28 11.28 -4.91 0.46
N GLY A 29 12.05 -5.47 -0.47
CA GLY A 29 13.46 -5.83 -0.24
C GLY A 29 14.33 -4.61 0.07
N GLY A 30 14.17 -3.53 -0.70
CA GLY A 30 14.87 -2.27 -0.48
C GLY A 30 14.58 -1.67 0.89
N SER A 31 13.34 -1.77 1.38
CA SER A 31 12.98 -1.29 2.71
C SER A 31 13.73 -2.01 3.84
N ALA A 32 14.03 -3.31 3.69
CA ALA A 32 14.81 -4.06 4.66
C ALA A 32 16.29 -3.61 4.68
N VAL A 33 16.88 -3.40 3.49
CA VAL A 33 18.26 -2.89 3.36
C VAL A 33 18.40 -1.49 3.97
N VAL A 34 17.41 -0.63 3.71
CA VAL A 34 17.34 0.71 4.28
C VAL A 34 17.15 0.64 5.80
N ALA A 35 16.28 -0.22 6.30
CA ALA A 35 16.06 -0.40 7.73
C ALA A 35 17.33 -0.85 8.47
N LEU A 36 18.14 -1.73 7.87
CA LEU A 36 19.45 -2.12 8.42
C LEU A 36 20.45 -0.95 8.42
N SER A 37 20.53 -0.23 7.30
CA SER A 37 21.48 0.87 7.12
C SER A 37 21.20 2.07 8.03
N ILE A 38 19.91 2.32 8.31
CA ILE A 38 19.46 3.42 9.15
C ILE A 38 19.34 2.99 10.61
N GLY A 39 18.83 1.78 10.88
CA GLY A 39 18.60 1.28 12.23
C GLY A 39 19.88 1.28 13.06
N THR A 40 21.00 0.88 12.47
CA THR A 40 22.32 0.88 13.12
C THR A 40 22.85 2.28 13.47
N LYS A 41 22.30 3.35 12.86
CA LYS A 41 22.64 4.75 13.15
C LYS A 41 21.70 5.39 14.17
N ILE A 42 20.45 4.95 14.22
CA ILE A 42 19.42 5.52 15.11
C ILE A 42 19.41 4.85 16.48
N PHE A 43 19.53 3.52 16.53
CA PHE A 43 19.43 2.77 17.78
C PHE A 43 20.81 2.52 18.39
N PRO A 44 21.02 2.85 19.68
CA PRO A 44 22.23 2.48 20.39
C PRO A 44 22.32 0.96 20.56
N THR A 45 23.53 0.43 20.70
CA THR A 45 23.79 -1.02 20.83
C THR A 45 23.12 -1.67 22.05
N SER A 46 22.80 -0.88 23.07
CA SER A 46 22.04 -1.33 24.25
C SER A 46 20.57 -1.65 23.95
N GLN A 47 20.01 -1.09 22.87
CA GLN A 47 18.61 -1.27 22.43
C GLN A 47 18.49 -2.24 21.25
N TRP A 48 19.25 -3.33 21.31
CA TRP A 48 19.24 -4.35 20.25
C TRP A 48 17.85 -5.00 19.99
N PRO A 49 16.95 -5.18 20.98
CA PRO A 49 15.62 -5.73 20.70
C PRO A 49 14.76 -4.77 19.88
N GLN A 50 14.85 -3.47 20.16
CA GLN A 50 14.14 -2.43 19.40
C GLN A 50 14.67 -2.33 17.97
N LEU A 51 15.99 -2.47 17.79
CA LEU A 51 16.62 -2.52 16.47
C LEU A 51 16.10 -3.71 15.64
N LEU A 52 16.05 -4.91 16.22
CA LEU A 52 15.50 -6.09 15.54
C LEU A 52 14.03 -5.92 15.21
N ALA A 53 13.22 -5.41 16.15
CA ALA A 53 11.82 -5.13 15.91
C ALA A 53 11.65 -4.15 14.74
N PHE A 54 12.46 -3.09 14.66
CA PHE A 54 12.44 -2.13 13.56
C PHE A 54 12.78 -2.76 12.21
N ILE A 55 13.84 -3.59 12.16
CA ILE A 55 14.27 -4.29 10.94
C ILE A 55 13.19 -5.24 10.42
N ILE A 56 12.43 -5.89 11.31
CA ILE A 56 11.37 -6.84 10.93
C ILE A 56 10.05 -6.12 10.61
N LEU A 57 9.64 -5.15 11.43
CA LEU A 57 8.39 -4.42 11.22
C LEU A 57 8.40 -3.61 9.92
N THR A 58 9.53 -3.00 9.57
CA THR A 58 9.61 -2.11 8.40
C THR A 58 9.23 -2.82 7.10
N PRO A 59 9.83 -3.95 6.71
CA PRO A 59 9.43 -4.69 5.52
C PRO A 59 8.04 -5.30 5.66
N LEU A 60 7.59 -5.72 6.85
CA LEU A 60 6.22 -6.20 7.05
C LEU A 60 5.18 -5.10 6.78
N MET A 61 5.44 -3.87 7.22
CA MET A 61 4.59 -2.71 6.94
C MET A 61 4.62 -2.35 5.45
N CYS A 62 5.78 -2.37 4.81
CA CYS A 62 5.90 -2.16 3.36
C CYS A 62 5.13 -3.22 2.57
N LEU A 63 5.22 -4.49 2.99
CA LEU A 63 4.44 -5.58 2.39
C LEU A 63 2.94 -5.33 2.56
N TYR A 64 2.49 -4.97 3.76
CA TYR A 64 1.10 -4.60 4.00
C TYR A 64 0.62 -3.47 3.09
N LEU A 65 1.43 -2.41 2.89
CA LEU A 65 1.06 -1.27 2.04
C LEU A 65 0.88 -1.63 0.57
N VAL A 66 1.61 -2.65 0.10
CA VAL A 66 1.60 -3.13 -1.27
C VAL A 66 0.49 -4.15 -1.52
N LEU A 67 0.08 -4.90 -0.49
CA LEU A 67 -1.00 -5.88 -0.62
C LEU A 67 -2.29 -5.25 -1.15
N PRO A 68 -3.04 -5.99 -1.99
CA PRO A 68 -4.31 -5.53 -2.50
C PRO A 68 -5.35 -5.48 -1.38
N THR A 69 -6.16 -4.42 -1.39
CA THR A 69 -7.39 -4.31 -0.60
C THR A 69 -8.56 -4.84 -1.43
N ASN A 70 -9.65 -5.23 -0.75
CA ASN A 70 -10.89 -5.75 -1.34
C ASN A 70 -11.52 -4.86 -2.46
N GLY A 71 -11.00 -3.65 -2.70
CA GLY A 71 -11.38 -2.76 -3.81
C GLY A 71 -10.44 -2.77 -5.02
N GLY A 72 -9.53 -3.74 -5.17
CA GLY A 72 -8.61 -3.87 -6.31
C GLY A 72 -7.48 -2.83 -6.36
N LYS A 73 -7.33 -2.03 -5.29
CA LYS A 73 -6.25 -1.05 -5.10
C LYS A 73 -5.24 -1.58 -4.09
N LYS A 74 -4.08 -0.93 -3.98
CA LYS A 74 -3.11 -1.23 -2.91
C LYS A 74 -3.51 -0.53 -1.61
N ASN A 75 -3.16 -1.10 -0.46
CA ASN A 75 -3.52 -0.52 0.85
C ASN A 75 -3.06 0.94 1.02
N TRP A 76 -1.89 1.30 0.50
CA TRP A 76 -1.41 2.70 0.54
C TRP A 76 -2.35 3.67 -0.16
N GLN A 77 -3.00 3.26 -1.26
CA GLN A 77 -3.92 4.10 -2.02
C GLN A 77 -5.19 4.36 -1.22
N SER A 78 -5.67 3.36 -0.48
CA SER A 78 -6.81 3.49 0.43
C SER A 78 -6.47 4.40 1.61
N MET A 79 -5.27 4.28 2.20
CA MET A 79 -4.81 5.20 3.24
C MET A 79 -4.72 6.64 2.72
N TYR A 80 -4.13 6.84 1.54
CA TYR A 80 -4.08 8.15 0.89
C TYR A 80 -5.48 8.75 0.69
N LEU A 81 -6.43 7.95 0.18
CA LEU A 81 -7.81 8.39 0.01
C LEU A 81 -8.49 8.71 1.35
N PHE A 82 -8.25 7.92 2.38
CA PHE A 82 -8.76 8.16 3.74
C PHE A 82 -8.28 9.52 4.25
N PHE A 83 -6.97 9.78 4.24
CA PHE A 83 -6.43 11.07 4.71
C PHE A 83 -6.86 12.25 3.84
N ARG A 84 -6.96 12.06 2.51
CA ARG A 84 -7.44 13.10 1.58
C ARG A 84 -8.91 13.45 1.82
N ARG A 85 -9.77 12.46 2.08
CA ARG A 85 -11.21 12.65 2.28
C ARG A 85 -11.56 13.07 3.71
N ARG A 86 -10.79 12.65 4.72
CA ARG A 86 -11.01 12.98 6.14
C ARG A 86 -11.04 14.49 6.39
N ARG A 87 -10.37 15.30 5.57
CA ARG A 87 -10.39 16.76 5.66
C ARG A 87 -11.62 17.42 5.01
N LYS A 88 -12.46 16.69 4.27
CA LYS A 88 -13.54 17.26 3.43
C LYS A 88 -14.95 16.74 3.72
N HIS A 89 -15.10 15.70 4.54
CA HIS A 89 -16.42 15.17 4.86
C HIS A 89 -16.46 14.64 6.29
N TYR A 90 -17.15 15.39 7.15
CA TYR A 90 -17.73 14.85 8.37
C TYR A 90 -19.13 14.36 7.99
N THR A 91 -19.31 13.05 7.86
CA THR A 91 -20.65 12.49 7.76
C THR A 91 -21.27 12.63 9.14
N SER A 92 -22.25 13.53 9.31
CA SER A 92 -23.04 13.55 10.53
C SER A 92 -23.75 12.20 10.63
N ILE A 93 -23.50 11.47 11.72
CA ILE A 93 -24.27 10.28 12.05
C ILE A 93 -25.64 10.80 12.50
N ASN A 94 -26.51 11.12 11.55
CA ASN A 94 -27.85 11.56 11.86
C ASN A 94 -28.72 10.33 12.12
N TYR A 95 -28.57 9.74 13.31
CA TYR A 95 -29.33 8.58 13.78
C TYR A 95 -30.86 8.84 13.79
N GLN A 96 -31.27 10.11 13.84
CA GLN A 96 -32.69 10.46 13.99
C GLN A 96 -33.53 10.27 12.72
N ARG A 97 -32.93 10.26 11.51
CA ARG A 97 -33.71 10.09 10.25
C ARG A 97 -34.19 8.65 10.03
N SER A 98 -33.48 7.65 10.55
CA SER A 98 -33.85 6.25 10.38
C SER A 98 -35.10 5.84 11.18
N LYS A 99 -35.44 6.55 12.26
CA LYS A 99 -36.62 6.22 13.09
C LYS A 99 -37.93 6.83 12.59
N GLU A 100 -37.86 7.85 11.71
CA GLU A 100 -39.06 8.44 11.11
C GLU A 100 -39.52 7.67 9.86
N GLU A 101 -38.59 7.06 9.11
CA GLU A 101 -38.92 6.23 7.94
C GLU A 101 -39.51 4.85 8.31
N GLU A 102 -39.26 4.35 9.52
CA GLU A 102 -39.87 3.10 10.03
C GLU A 102 -41.31 3.27 10.53
N LYS A 103 -41.80 4.52 10.60
CA LYS A 103 -43.14 4.86 11.12
C LYS A 103 -44.16 5.24 10.04
N HIS A 104 -43.77 5.23 8.77
CA HIS A 104 -44.65 5.53 7.64
C HIS A 104 -44.88 4.33 6.74
#